data_AF-A0A7G8G2X4-F1
#
_entry.id   AF-A0A7G8G2X4-F1
#
_cell.length_a   1.000
_cell.length_b   1.000
_cell.length_c   1.000
_cell.angle_alpha   90.00
_cell.angle_beta   90.00
_cell.angle_gamma   90.00
#
_symmetry.space_group_name_H-M   'P 1'
#
loop_
_entity.id
_entity.type
_entity.pdbx_description
1 polymer ?
#
loop_
_entity_poly.entity_id
_entity_poly.type
_entity_poly.pdbx_seq_one_letter_code
_entity_poly.pdbx_strand_id
1 'polypeptide(L)'
;MRTFVGSALFSALILFGMVPPVMAWKETDQQAYYNKMSLLKVMLEGARIRAVETNDLQTLCLIMSIGNDVTVRYVELNPNDVEIRNRLEGMRNDLTACLALLYNKK
;
A
#
# COMPACT_ATOMS: atom_id res chain seq x y z
N MET A 1 33.73 -44.82 -36.60
CA MET A 1 32.49 -44.06 -36.83
C MET A 1 32.36 -43.01 -35.75
N ARG A 2 32.30 -41.73 -36.15
CA ARG A 2 32.30 -40.54 -35.29
C ARG A 2 30.87 -40.19 -34.85
N THR A 3 30.76 -39.80 -33.57
CA THR A 3 29.84 -38.79 -33.00
C THR A 3 28.33 -38.97 -33.15
N PHE A 4 27.67 -39.48 -32.09
CA PHE A 4 26.22 -39.30 -31.88
C PHE A 4 25.84 -38.94 -30.42
N VAL A 5 26.79 -38.48 -29.60
CA VAL A 5 26.52 -38.13 -28.19
C VAL A 5 26.27 -36.61 -28.00
N GLY A 6 26.57 -35.78 -29.00
CA GLY A 6 26.51 -34.31 -28.89
C GLY A 6 25.11 -33.69 -29.02
N SER A 7 24.10 -34.41 -29.53
CA SER A 7 22.82 -33.80 -29.92
C SER A 7 21.73 -33.82 -28.84
N ALA A 8 21.85 -34.68 -27.82
CA ALA A 8 20.82 -34.77 -26.77
C ALA A 8 20.95 -33.66 -25.71
N LEU A 9 22.16 -33.12 -25.50
CA LEU A 9 22.41 -32.05 -24.52
C LEU A 9 21.98 -30.66 -25.01
N PHE A 10 21.94 -30.44 -26.33
CA PHE A 10 21.51 -29.16 -26.90
C PHE A 10 19.98 -28.96 -26.86
N SER A 11 19.20 -30.03 -27.00
CA SER A 11 17.73 -29.93 -26.96
C SER A 11 17.18 -29.69 -25.55
N ALA A 12 17.92 -30.06 -24.50
CA ALA A 12 17.52 -29.80 -23.12
C ALA A 12 17.71 -28.32 -22.70
N LEU A 13 18.62 -27.58 -23.36
CA LEU A 13 18.88 -26.18 -23.01
C LEU A 13 17.81 -25.20 -23.50
N ILE A 14 17.08 -25.55 -24.57
CA ILE A 14 16.11 -24.64 -25.20
C ILE A 14 14.78 -24.60 -24.42
N LEU A 15 14.47 -25.64 -23.64
CA LEU A 15 13.25 -25.71 -22.82
C LEU A 15 13.31 -24.90 -21.51
N PHE A 16 14.50 -24.51 -21.06
CA PHE A 16 14.66 -23.64 -19.86
C PHE A 16 14.57 -22.14 -20.16
N GLY A 17 14.50 -21.74 -21.43
CA GLY A 17 14.46 -20.33 -21.84
C GLY A 17 13.06 -19.70 -21.90
N MET A 18 11.99 -20.50 -21.76
CA MET A 18 10.60 -20.02 -21.78
C MET A 18 10.01 -19.91 -20.38
N VAL A 19 10.73 -19.28 -19.45
CA VAL A 19 10.07 -18.79 -18.24
C VAL A 19 9.33 -17.52 -18.68
N PRO A 20 7.99 -17.47 -18.64
CA PRO A 20 7.28 -16.21 -18.86
C PRO A 20 7.87 -15.18 -17.90
N PRO A 21 8.07 -13.91 -18.32
CA PRO A 21 8.51 -12.88 -17.39
C PRO A 21 7.55 -12.92 -16.21
N VAL A 22 8.10 -13.25 -15.04
CA VAL A 22 7.34 -13.21 -13.80
C VAL A 22 6.77 -11.80 -13.70
N MET A 23 5.45 -11.67 -13.88
CA MET A 23 4.71 -10.40 -13.80
C MET A 23 4.65 -9.87 -12.36
N ALA A 24 5.64 -10.17 -11.52
CA ALA A 24 5.70 -9.76 -10.10
C ALA A 24 5.76 -8.24 -9.89
N TRP A 25 5.94 -7.47 -10.96
CA TRP A 25 6.10 -6.01 -10.90
C TRP A 25 4.94 -5.23 -11.49
N LYS A 26 3.86 -5.87 -11.96
CA LYS A 26 2.64 -5.13 -12.30
C LYS A 26 1.82 -4.96 -11.03
N GLU A 27 2.24 -4.02 -10.20
CA GLU A 27 1.52 -3.62 -8.99
C GLU A 27 0.11 -3.17 -9.39
N THR A 28 -0.91 -3.81 -8.83
CA THR A 28 -2.30 -3.39 -9.01
C THR A 28 -2.57 -2.16 -8.15
N ASP A 29 -3.57 -1.35 -8.50
CA ASP A 29 -3.99 -0.21 -7.66
C ASP A 29 -4.28 -0.67 -6.22
N GLN A 30 -4.85 -1.86 -6.05
CA GLN A 30 -5.17 -2.46 -4.76
C GLN A 30 -3.90 -2.83 -3.98
N GLN A 31 -2.92 -3.43 -4.63
CA GLN A 31 -1.64 -3.76 -4.01
C GLN A 31 -0.90 -2.48 -3.59
N ALA A 32 -0.83 -1.48 -4.48
CA ALA A 32 -0.24 -0.17 -4.18
C ALA A 32 -0.92 0.52 -2.99
N TYR A 33 -2.25 0.46 -2.95
CA TYR A 33 -3.04 0.99 -1.84
C TYR A 33 -2.70 0.30 -0.51
N TYR A 34 -2.73 -1.03 -0.47
CA TYR A 34 -2.42 -1.76 0.77
C TYR A 34 -0.97 -1.58 1.22
N ASN A 35 -0.02 -1.51 0.29
CA ASN A 35 1.39 -1.22 0.60
C ASN A 35 1.57 0.17 1.24
N LYS A 36 0.88 1.19 0.70
CA LYS A 36 0.91 2.53 1.30
C LYS A 36 0.23 2.54 2.66
N MET A 37 -0.92 1.89 2.79
CA MET A 37 -1.67 1.84 4.05
C MET A 37 -0.96 1.03 5.14
N SER A 38 -0.16 0.01 4.80
CA SER A 38 0.61 -0.75 5.78
C SER A 38 1.73 0.10 6.40
N LEU A 39 2.46 0.85 5.58
CA LEU A 39 3.44 1.83 6.05
C LEU A 39 2.77 2.94 6.88
N LEU A 40 1.67 3.50 6.38
CA LEU A 40 0.93 4.55 7.09
C LEU A 40 0.39 4.07 8.44
N LYS A 41 0.01 2.80 8.58
CA LYS A 41 -0.40 2.22 9.86
C LYS A 41 0.72 2.27 10.90
N VAL A 42 1.96 1.96 10.51
CA VAL A 42 3.13 2.06 11.39
C VAL A 42 3.38 3.51 11.79
N MET A 43 3.31 4.43 10.83
CA MET A 43 3.47 5.87 11.09
C MET A 43 2.38 6.42 12.00
N LEU A 44 1.13 5.97 11.81
CA LEU A 44 -0.02 6.39 12.60
C LEU A 44 0.13 5.95 14.07
N GLU A 45 0.59 4.72 14.30
CA GLU A 45 0.83 4.23 15.66
C GLU A 45 1.93 5.05 16.36
N GLY A 46 3.03 5.32 15.66
CA GLY A 46 4.09 6.19 16.18
C GLY A 46 3.60 7.62 16.44
N ALA A 47 2.75 8.18 15.58
CA ALA A 47 2.16 9.50 15.77
C ALA A 47 1.17 9.52 16.95
N ARG A 48 0.42 8.44 17.16
CA ARG A 48 -0.49 8.28 18.30
C ARG A 48 0.28 8.27 19.62
N ILE A 49 1.39 7.53 19.70
CA ILE A 49 2.25 7.51 20.88
C ILE A 49 2.74 8.93 21.21
N ARG A 50 3.27 9.66 20.22
CA ARG A 50 3.69 11.06 20.44
C ARG A 50 2.54 12.00 20.80
N ALA A 51 1.36 11.81 20.21
CA ALA A 51 0.18 12.59 20.59
C ALA A 51 -0.20 12.38 22.07
N VAL A 52 0.02 11.18 22.62
CA VAL A 52 -0.22 10.89 24.05
C VAL A 52 0.92 11.40 24.93
N GLU A 53 2.17 11.13 24.56
CA GLU A 53 3.34 11.39 25.41
C GLU A 53 3.79 12.86 25.39
N THR A 54 3.79 13.47 24.21
CA THR A 54 4.32 14.82 23.98
C THR A 54 3.26 15.79 23.47
N ASN A 55 1.99 15.35 23.40
CA ASN A 55 0.87 16.16 22.94
C ASN A 55 1.03 16.64 21.48
N ASP A 56 1.77 15.88 20.67
CA ASP A 56 1.99 16.08 19.23
C ASP A 56 0.75 15.65 18.40
N LEU A 57 -0.36 16.34 18.63
CA LEU A 57 -1.60 16.15 17.84
C LEU A 57 -1.43 16.57 16.38
N GLN A 58 -0.50 17.49 16.09
CA GLN A 58 -0.25 17.96 14.73
C GLN A 58 0.21 16.82 13.84
N THR A 59 1.21 16.05 14.28
CA THR A 59 1.67 14.94 13.46
C THR A 59 0.65 13.82 13.39
N LEU A 60 -0.12 13.56 14.46
CA LEU A 60 -1.21 12.60 14.40
C LEU A 60 -2.22 12.96 13.30
N CYS A 61 -2.75 14.18 13.31
CA CYS A 61 -3.74 14.59 12.31
C CYS A 61 -3.15 14.64 10.89
N LEU A 62 -1.87 15.01 10.74
CA LEU A 62 -1.17 14.97 9.45
C LEU A 62 -1.07 13.55 8.87
N ILE A 63 -0.69 12.55 9.69
CA ILE A 63 -0.63 11.17 9.19
C ILE A 63 -2.04 10.66 8.82
N MET A 64 -3.05 11.04 9.60
CA MET A 64 -4.45 10.70 9.29
C MET A 64 -4.93 11.35 7.98
N SER A 65 -4.51 12.59 7.68
CA SER A 65 -4.86 13.26 6.42
C SER A 65 -4.19 12.58 5.22
N ILE A 66 -2.91 12.20 5.32
CA ILE A 66 -2.21 11.46 4.27
C ILE A 66 -2.91 10.11 3.99
N GLY A 67 -3.35 9.41 5.06
CA GLY A 67 -4.13 8.19 4.91
C GLY A 67 -5.45 8.43 4.16
N ASN A 68 -6.15 9.52 4.46
CA ASN A 68 -7.36 9.88 3.72
C ASN A 68 -7.05 10.12 2.24
N ASP A 69 -6.01 10.89 1.92
CA ASP A 69 -5.64 11.21 0.52
C ASP A 69 -5.28 9.96 -0.29
N VAL A 70 -4.52 9.04 0.31
CA VAL A 70 -4.19 7.74 -0.33
C VAL A 70 -5.45 6.93 -0.62
N THR A 71 -6.38 6.86 0.35
CA THR A 71 -7.62 6.09 0.18
C THR A 71 -8.59 6.77 -0.80
N VAL A 72 -8.69 8.11 -0.80
CA VAL A 72 -9.46 8.88 -1.79
C VAL A 72 -8.98 8.54 -3.19
N ARG A 73 -7.67 8.62 -3.44
CA ARG A 73 -7.10 8.32 -4.75
C ARG A 73 -7.40 6.90 -5.21
N TYR A 74 -7.34 5.92 -4.30
CA TYR A 74 -7.69 4.54 -4.64
C TYR A 74 -9.17 4.40 -5.02
N VAL A 75 -10.08 4.99 -4.24
CA VAL A 75 -11.53 4.96 -4.50
C VAL A 75 -11.90 5.65 -5.82
N GLU A 76 -11.23 6.75 -6.17
CA GLU A 76 -11.41 7.43 -7.47
C GLU A 76 -11.06 6.51 -8.65
N LEU A 77 -9.99 5.72 -8.52
CA LEU A 77 -9.56 4.76 -9.54
C LEU A 77 -10.42 3.48 -9.53
N ASN A 78 -10.98 3.11 -8.38
CA ASN A 78 -11.70 1.85 -8.15
C ASN A 78 -13.09 2.10 -7.52
N PRO A 79 -14.02 2.80 -8.21
CA PRO A 79 -15.27 3.27 -7.63
C PRO A 79 -16.24 2.16 -7.19
N ASN A 80 -16.04 0.93 -7.69
CA ASN A 80 -16.85 -0.23 -7.35
C ASN A 80 -16.38 -0.96 -6.08
N ASP A 81 -15.23 -0.59 -5.52
CA ASP A 81 -14.73 -1.14 -4.26
C ASP A 81 -15.46 -0.49 -3.06
N VAL A 82 -16.60 -1.09 -2.72
CA VAL A 82 -17.49 -0.62 -1.64
C VAL A 82 -16.82 -0.71 -0.28
N GLU A 83 -15.97 -1.72 -0.07
CA GLU A 83 -15.30 -1.94 1.21
C GLU A 83 -14.35 -0.78 1.53
N ILE A 84 -13.47 -0.44 0.59
CA ILE A 84 -12.51 0.64 0.81
C ILE A 84 -13.19 2.01 0.83
N ARG A 85 -14.29 2.20 0.08
CA ARG A 85 -15.10 3.41 0.19
C ARG A 85 -15.73 3.58 1.58
N ASN A 86 -16.29 2.52 2.16
CA ASN A 86 -16.85 2.58 3.52
C ASN A 86 -15.75 2.83 4.55
N ARG A 87 -14.57 2.23 4.35
CA ARG A 87 -13.40 2.50 5.20
C ARG A 87 -12.97 3.97 5.14
N LEU A 88 -13.00 4.59 3.95
CA LEU A 88 -12.69 6.01 3.79
C LEU A 88 -13.62 6.91 4.61
N GLU A 89 -14.91 6.57 4.72
CA GLU A 89 -15.85 7.33 5.57
C GLU A 89 -15.43 7.31 7.04
N GLY A 90 -15.05 6.15 7.57
CA GLY A 90 -14.50 6.04 8.93
C GLY A 90 -13.22 6.88 9.11
N MET A 91 -12.30 6.80 8.15
CA MET A 91 -11.06 7.58 8.17
C MET A 91 -11.30 9.10 8.15
N ARG A 92 -12.35 9.57 7.46
CA ARG A 92 -12.76 10.99 7.45
C ARG A 92 -13.32 11.43 8.78
N ASN A 93 -14.13 10.58 9.42
CA ASN A 93 -14.67 10.85 10.75
C ASN A 93 -13.56 10.95 11.78
N ASP A 94 -12.61 10.00 11.76
CA ASP A 94 -11.46 10.00 12.65
C ASP A 94 -10.60 11.26 12.45
N LEU A 95 -10.34 11.65 11.19
CA LEU A 95 -9.59 12.87 10.89
C LEU A 95 -10.33 14.13 11.36
N THR A 96 -11.64 14.19 11.15
CA THR A 96 -12.47 15.32 11.62
C THR A 96 -12.40 15.46 13.13
N ALA A 97 -12.47 14.35 13.87
CA ALA A 97 -12.30 14.34 15.31
C ALA A 97 -10.89 14.79 15.73
N CYS A 98 -9.85 14.32 15.05
CA CYS A 98 -8.48 14.74 15.31
C CYS A 98 -8.30 16.25 15.11
N LEU A 99 -8.77 16.78 13.97
CA LEU A 99 -8.67 18.21 13.66
C LEU A 99 -9.47 19.06 14.66
N ALA A 100 -10.64 18.59 15.09
CA ALA A 100 -11.40 19.25 16.14
C ALA A 100 -10.60 19.33 17.45
N LEU A 101 -9.91 18.26 17.85
CA LEU A 101 -9.03 18.29 19.02
C LEU A 101 -7.84 19.22 18.81
N LEU A 102 -7.21 19.18 17.63
CA LEU A 102 -6.04 20.00 17.30
C LEU A 102 -6.36 21.50 17.33
N TYR A 103 -7.50 21.92 16.77
CA TYR A 103 -7.87 23.34 16.68
C TYR A 103 -8.55 23.89 17.93
N ASN A 104 -9.20 23.04 18.73
CA ASN A 104 -9.77 23.45 20.01
C ASN A 104 -8.76 23.37 21.17
N LYS A 105 -7.51 23.02 20.88
CA LYS A 105 -6.41 23.01 21.83
C LYS A 105 -6.06 24.45 22.20
N LYS A 106 -6.58 24.92 23.34
CA LYS A 106 -6.17 26.18 23.98
C LYS A 106 -4.82 26.01 24.69
#